data_AF-A0A438GEC4-F1
#
_entry.id   AF-A0A438GEC4-F1
#
_cell.length_a   1.000
_cell.length_b   1.000
_cell.length_c   1.000
_cell.angle_alpha   90.00
_cell.angle_beta   90.00
_cell.angle_gamma   90.00
#
_symmetry.space_group_name_H-M   'P 1'
#
loop_
_entity.id
_entity.type
_entity.pdbx_description
1 polymer ?
#
loop_
_entity_poly.entity_id
_entity_poly.type
_entity_poly.pdbx_seq_one_letter_code
_entity_poly.pdbx_strand_id
1 'polypeptide(L)'
;MYMPPTEQLVIRPHIVPLLPTFTGWKVRIPTSISRNLKTTNSFKRQISNFSAKENEKFYECWERYMEAINACHHHGFDTWLLVSYFYDGMSSSMKQLLETMCGGDFMSKNLEEAMDFLSYVAEVSRGWDEPNAREVGRMNS
;
A
#
# COMPACT_ATOMS: atom_id res chain seq x y z
N MET A 1 -30.16 -31.87 -11.86
CA MET A 1 -29.47 -31.01 -10.87
C MET A 1 -30.54 -30.20 -10.17
N TYR A 2 -30.85 -30.56 -8.93
CA TYR A 2 -31.98 -30.06 -8.15
C TYR A 2 -31.41 -29.14 -7.07
N MET A 3 -31.80 -27.87 -7.06
CA MET A 3 -31.46 -26.93 -5.97
C MET A 3 -32.33 -27.25 -4.75
N PRO A 4 -31.76 -27.35 -3.53
CA PRO A 4 -32.59 -27.50 -2.34
C PRO A 4 -33.27 -26.16 -1.97
N PRO A 5 -34.52 -26.20 -1.47
CA PRO A 5 -35.21 -25.00 -0.99
C PRO A 5 -34.58 -24.50 0.31
N THR A 6 -34.46 -23.18 0.43
CA THR A 6 -34.06 -22.46 1.64
C THR A 6 -34.95 -22.85 2.83
N GLU A 7 -34.33 -23.33 3.91
CA GLU A 7 -34.99 -23.57 5.19
C GLU A 7 -35.60 -22.26 5.71
N GLN A 8 -36.92 -22.13 5.59
CA GLN A 8 -37.65 -21.11 6.32
C GLN A 8 -37.71 -21.52 7.79
N LEU A 9 -36.97 -20.80 8.63
CA LEU A 9 -37.04 -20.93 10.08
C LEU A 9 -38.41 -20.46 10.57
N VAL A 10 -39.34 -21.40 10.78
CA VAL A 10 -40.66 -21.13 11.38
C VAL A 10 -40.49 -20.89 12.87
N ILE A 11 -40.41 -19.61 13.27
CA ILE A 11 -40.40 -19.22 14.68
C ILE A 11 -41.82 -19.41 15.25
N ARG A 12 -42.00 -20.42 16.11
CA ARG A 12 -43.27 -20.71 16.79
C ARG A 12 -43.58 -19.60 17.83
N PRO A 13 -44.83 -19.10 17.98
CA PRO A 13 -45.10 -17.82 18.63
C PRO A 13 -45.20 -17.83 20.17
N HIS A 14 -44.83 -18.91 20.86
CA HIS A 14 -45.28 -19.11 22.26
C HIS A 14 -44.21 -19.50 23.28
N ILE A 15 -42.95 -19.13 23.06
CA ILE A 15 -41.93 -19.20 24.12
C ILE A 15 -41.32 -17.82 24.33
N VAL A 16 -42.13 -16.94 24.92
CA VAL A 16 -41.67 -15.82 25.74
C VAL A 16 -42.29 -16.09 27.12
N PRO A 17 -41.48 -16.40 28.13
CA PRO A 17 -41.15 -15.33 29.05
C PRO A 17 -39.71 -15.38 29.59
N LEU A 18 -39.25 -14.22 30.07
CA LEU A 18 -38.02 -13.98 30.83
C LEU A 18 -36.74 -13.76 30.00
N LEU A 19 -36.77 -12.75 29.14
CA LEU A 19 -35.54 -11.99 28.88
C LEU A 19 -35.41 -10.89 29.94
N PRO A 20 -34.30 -10.81 30.70
CA PRO A 20 -34.01 -9.63 31.48
C PRO A 20 -33.87 -8.46 30.50
N THR A 21 -34.48 -7.32 30.84
CA THR A 21 -34.38 -6.07 30.08
C THR A 21 -32.92 -5.76 29.80
N PHE A 22 -32.52 -5.97 28.55
CA PHE A 22 -31.15 -5.91 28.09
C PHE A 22 -30.76 -4.45 27.86
N THR A 23 -30.55 -3.72 28.94
CA THR A 23 -29.94 -2.39 28.86
C THR A 23 -28.43 -2.54 28.84
N GLY A 24 -27.85 -2.47 27.64
CA GLY A 24 -26.45 -2.11 27.45
C GLY A 24 -25.48 -3.28 27.34
N TRP A 25 -25.35 -3.85 26.15
CA TRP A 25 -24.11 -4.50 25.76
C TRP A 25 -23.28 -3.49 24.97
N LYS A 26 -22.32 -2.85 25.64
CA LYS A 26 -21.10 -2.46 24.94
C LYS A 26 -20.47 -3.75 24.44
N VAL A 27 -20.54 -3.99 23.14
CA VAL A 27 -19.74 -5.01 22.45
C VAL A 27 -18.30 -4.83 22.92
N ARG A 28 -17.84 -5.71 23.81
CA ARG A 28 -16.48 -5.70 24.32
C ARG A 28 -15.63 -6.36 23.25
N ILE A 29 -15.19 -5.57 22.28
CA ILE A 29 -14.18 -5.98 21.31
C ILE A 29 -12.94 -6.43 22.13
N PRO A 30 -12.46 -7.68 21.98
CA PRO A 30 -11.25 -8.16 22.64
C PRO A 30 -10.11 -7.17 22.45
N THR A 31 -9.37 -6.86 23.51
CA THR A 31 -8.28 -5.87 23.47
C THR A 31 -7.20 -6.23 22.44
N SER A 32 -7.04 -7.51 22.12
CA SER A 32 -6.20 -8.02 21.02
C SER A 32 -6.66 -7.55 19.64
N ILE A 33 -7.97 -7.58 19.36
CA ILE A 33 -8.58 -7.07 18.12
C ILE A 33 -8.46 -5.54 18.07
N SER A 34 -8.68 -4.83 19.18
CA SER A 34 -8.50 -3.36 19.24
C SER A 34 -7.04 -2.93 19.05
N ARG A 35 -6.07 -3.69 19.59
CA ARG A 35 -4.64 -3.44 19.37
C ARG A 35 -4.27 -3.69 17.90
N ASN A 36 -4.78 -4.77 17.32
CA ASN A 36 -4.57 -5.09 15.90
C ASN A 36 -5.19 -4.01 14.98
N LEU A 37 -6.44 -3.58 15.21
CA LEU A 37 -7.08 -2.49 14.46
C LEU A 37 -6.39 -1.14 14.62
N LYS A 38 -5.92 -0.77 15.81
CA LYS A 38 -5.17 0.49 16.02
C LYS A 38 -3.82 0.47 15.29
N THR A 39 -3.14 -0.68 15.31
CA THR A 39 -1.87 -0.90 14.61
C THR A 39 -2.07 -0.89 13.09
N THR A 40 -3.07 -1.60 12.57
CA THR A 40 -3.44 -1.58 11.14
C THR A 40 -3.86 -0.20 10.68
N ASN A 41 -4.69 0.54 11.43
CA ASN A 41 -5.13 1.89 11.05
C ASN A 41 -3.99 2.91 11.02
N SER A 42 -2.99 2.78 11.88
CA SER A 42 -1.78 3.62 11.85
C SER A 42 -0.96 3.37 10.59
N PHE A 43 -0.70 2.11 10.24
CA PHE A 43 0.03 1.75 9.02
C PHE A 43 -0.72 2.14 7.74
N LYS A 44 -2.04 1.91 7.71
CA LYS A 44 -2.90 2.36 6.60
C LYS A 44 -2.79 3.87 6.38
N ARG A 45 -2.74 4.66 7.47
CA ARG A 45 -2.57 6.11 7.40
C ARG A 45 -1.17 6.53 6.94
N GLN A 46 -0.12 5.76 7.26
CA GLN A 46 1.24 6.05 6.80
C GLN A 46 1.39 5.81 5.30
N ILE A 47 0.81 4.72 4.78
CA ILE A 47 0.84 4.40 3.35
C ILE A 47 -0.03 5.39 2.56
N SER A 48 -1.25 5.69 3.02
CA SER A 48 -2.18 6.55 2.28
C SER A 48 -1.82 8.04 2.28
N ASN A 49 -1.09 8.51 3.29
CA ASN A 49 -0.60 9.91 3.37
C ASN A 49 0.90 9.97 3.10
N PHE A 50 1.44 8.98 2.40
CA PHE A 50 2.84 9.00 2.02
C PHE A 50 3.11 10.21 1.14
N SER A 51 4.21 10.89 1.41
CA SER A 51 4.72 11.97 0.57
C SER A 51 6.23 11.89 0.52
N ALA A 52 6.80 12.18 -0.65
CA ALA A 52 8.23 12.38 -0.81
C ALA A 52 8.70 13.54 0.09
N LYS A 53 9.90 13.42 0.64
CA LYS A 53 10.56 14.50 1.39
C LYS A 53 11.23 15.47 0.42
N GLU A 54 11.54 16.66 0.90
CA GLU A 54 12.28 17.65 0.13
C GLU A 54 13.66 17.11 -0.24
N ASN A 55 14.04 17.24 -1.53
CA ASN A 55 15.29 16.74 -2.10
C ASN A 55 15.54 15.22 -1.94
N GLU A 56 14.52 14.42 -1.60
CA GLU A 56 14.62 12.96 -1.54
C GLU A 56 14.88 12.42 -2.95
N LYS A 57 15.79 11.45 -3.08
CA LYS A 57 16.03 10.76 -4.36
C LYS A 57 14.96 9.70 -4.60
N PHE A 58 14.80 9.29 -5.86
CA PHE A 58 13.78 8.30 -6.20
C PHE A 58 13.98 6.99 -5.44
N TYR A 59 15.20 6.44 -5.45
CA TYR A 59 15.50 5.18 -4.76
C TYR A 59 15.24 5.26 -3.25
N GLU A 60 15.64 6.35 -2.58
CA GLU A 60 15.41 6.55 -1.14
C GLU A 60 13.91 6.61 -0.83
N CYS A 61 13.16 7.33 -1.66
CA CYS A 61 11.71 7.43 -1.56
C CYS A 61 11.03 6.06 -1.72
N TRP A 62 11.47 5.28 -2.71
CA TRP A 62 10.97 3.93 -2.97
C TRP A 62 11.26 2.97 -1.82
N GLU A 63 12.50 2.94 -1.30
CA GLU A 63 12.89 2.08 -0.19
C GLU A 63 12.09 2.38 1.08
N ARG A 64 11.91 3.68 1.40
CA ARG A 64 11.09 4.10 2.55
C ARG A 64 9.64 3.69 2.40
N TYR A 65 9.09 3.74 1.18
CA TYR A 65 7.74 3.29 0.90
C TYR A 65 7.60 1.78 1.08
N MET A 66 8.56 1.00 0.57
CA MET A 66 8.59 -0.45 0.72
C MET A 66 8.74 -0.89 2.17
N GLU A 67 9.56 -0.19 2.97
CA GLU A 67 9.66 -0.44 4.41
C GLU A 67 8.30 -0.22 5.12
N ALA A 68 7.57 0.83 4.75
CA ALA A 68 6.24 1.10 5.30
C ALA A 68 5.21 0.02 4.91
N ILE A 69 5.28 -0.54 3.70
CA ILE A 69 4.45 -1.67 3.27
C ILE A 69 4.83 -2.94 4.04
N ASN A 70 6.13 -3.27 4.10
CA ASN A 70 6.65 -4.48 4.73
C ASN A 70 6.40 -4.52 6.25
N ALA A 71 6.37 -3.36 6.91
CA ALA A 71 5.98 -3.24 8.31
C ALA A 71 4.52 -3.71 8.58
N CYS A 72 3.71 -3.87 7.53
CA CYS A 72 2.33 -4.33 7.60
C CYS A 72 2.18 -5.77 7.06
N HIS A 73 2.48 -6.78 7.89
CA HIS A 73 2.39 -8.21 7.53
C HIS A 73 1.02 -8.67 6.97
N HIS A 74 -0.05 -7.91 7.22
CA HIS A 74 -1.38 -8.11 6.62
C HIS A 74 -1.96 -6.75 6.20
N HIS A 75 -1.40 -6.14 5.16
CA HIS A 75 -1.84 -4.81 4.69
C HIS A 75 -3.27 -4.81 4.14
N GLY A 76 -3.70 -5.91 3.51
CA GLY A 76 -5.04 -6.03 2.93
C GLY A 76 -5.36 -4.97 1.87
N PHE A 77 -4.32 -4.31 1.35
CA PHE A 77 -4.41 -3.36 0.25
C PHE A 77 -4.18 -4.08 -1.08
N ASP A 78 -5.01 -3.75 -2.07
CA ASP A 78 -4.79 -4.14 -3.46
C ASP A 78 -3.51 -3.49 -3.99
N THR A 79 -2.73 -4.23 -4.78
CA THR A 79 -1.47 -3.76 -5.38
C THR A 79 -1.65 -2.44 -6.15
N TRP A 80 -2.79 -2.27 -6.83
CA TRP A 80 -3.12 -1.02 -7.53
C TRP A 80 -3.11 0.19 -6.60
N LEU A 81 -3.71 0.03 -5.43
CA LEU A 81 -3.86 1.12 -4.48
C LEU A 81 -2.51 1.51 -3.89
N LEU A 82 -1.60 0.55 -3.71
CA LEU A 82 -0.22 0.80 -3.31
C LEU A 82 0.55 1.59 -4.39
N VAL A 83 0.41 1.22 -5.66
CA VAL A 83 1.04 1.94 -6.77
C VAL A 83 0.48 3.37 -6.87
N SER A 84 -0.83 3.53 -6.76
CA SER A 84 -1.50 4.84 -6.80
C SER A 84 -1.04 5.75 -5.66
N TYR A 85 -0.99 5.25 -4.42
CA TYR A 85 -0.53 6.05 -3.27
C TYR A 85 0.92 6.46 -3.40
N PHE A 86 1.78 5.58 -3.92
CA PHE A 86 3.16 5.95 -4.19
C PHE A 86 3.21 7.04 -5.25
N TYR A 87 2.52 6.85 -6.39
CA TYR A 87 2.48 7.83 -7.47
C TYR A 87 2.00 9.18 -6.96
N ASP A 88 0.89 9.25 -6.23
CA ASP A 88 0.36 10.50 -5.69
C ASP A 88 1.32 11.18 -4.71
N GLY A 89 2.03 10.40 -3.88
CA GLY A 89 3.01 10.88 -2.91
C GLY A 89 4.33 11.36 -3.51
N MET A 90 4.66 11.01 -4.77
CA MET A 90 5.89 11.45 -5.42
C MET A 90 5.93 12.96 -5.71
N SER A 91 7.14 13.52 -5.71
CA SER A 91 7.37 14.88 -6.20
C SER A 91 7.15 14.97 -7.72
N SER A 92 6.87 16.17 -8.23
CA SER A 92 6.69 16.39 -9.68
C SER A 92 7.91 15.95 -10.50
N SER A 93 9.12 16.14 -9.98
CA SER A 93 10.36 15.72 -10.64
C SER A 93 10.49 14.19 -10.69
N MET A 94 10.10 13.48 -9.63
CA MET A 94 10.07 12.02 -9.61
C MET A 94 9.06 11.46 -10.61
N LYS A 95 7.86 12.08 -10.70
CA LYS A 95 6.84 11.70 -11.70
C LYS A 95 7.36 11.87 -13.12
N GLN A 96 8.01 13.00 -13.41
CA GLN A 96 8.62 13.26 -14.72
C GLN A 96 9.70 12.24 -15.07
N LEU A 97 10.58 11.89 -14.11
CA LEU A 97 11.58 10.84 -14.29
C LEU A 97 10.93 9.50 -14.63
N LEU A 98 9.90 9.13 -13.87
CA LEU A 98 9.17 7.87 -14.05
C LEU A 98 8.51 7.79 -15.43
N GLU A 99 7.79 8.82 -15.84
CA GLU A 99 7.12 8.89 -17.15
C GLU A 99 8.13 8.89 -18.32
N THR A 100 9.25 9.60 -18.15
CA THR A 100 10.33 9.63 -19.15
C THR A 100 10.91 8.24 -19.37
N MET A 101 11.23 7.51 -18.29
CA MET A 101 11.76 6.15 -18.42
C MET A 101 10.70 5.14 -18.85
N CYS A 102 9.43 5.39 -18.55
CA CYS A 102 8.32 4.58 -19.03
C CYS A 102 8.12 4.71 -20.55
N GLY A 103 8.53 5.84 -21.13
CA GLY A 103 8.28 6.18 -22.53
C GLY A 103 6.81 6.54 -22.80
N GLY A 104 6.08 6.99 -21.77
CA GLY A 104 4.64 7.27 -21.85
C GLY A 104 3.97 7.31 -20.47
N ASP A 105 2.65 7.13 -20.46
CA ASP A 105 1.85 7.14 -19.23
C ASP A 105 2.11 5.87 -18.40
N PHE A 106 2.80 6.04 -17.27
CA PHE A 106 3.08 4.97 -16.32
C PHE A 106 1.81 4.32 -15.76
N MET A 107 0.76 5.10 -15.51
CA MET A 107 -0.48 4.60 -14.91
C MET A 107 -1.29 3.72 -15.87
N SER A 108 -0.90 3.63 -17.14
CA SER A 108 -1.51 2.72 -18.12
C SER A 108 -0.96 1.28 -18.06
N LYS A 109 0.10 1.02 -17.29
CA LYS A 109 0.73 -0.31 -17.16
C LYS A 109 -0.11 -1.29 -16.36
N ASN A 110 0.13 -2.59 -16.60
CA ASN A 110 -0.40 -3.64 -15.74
C ASN A 110 0.19 -3.53 -14.32
N LEU A 111 -0.56 -4.00 -13.33
CA LEU A 111 -0.27 -3.88 -11.90
C LEU A 111 1.08 -4.47 -11.48
N GLU A 112 1.34 -5.70 -11.94
CA GLU A 112 2.57 -6.41 -11.63
C GLU A 112 3.77 -5.73 -12.29
N GLU A 113 3.61 -5.34 -13.56
CA GLU A 113 4.64 -4.61 -14.31
C GLU A 113 4.94 -3.24 -13.70
N ALA A 114 3.94 -2.55 -13.15
CA ALA A 114 4.12 -1.24 -12.53
C ALA A 114 5.00 -1.34 -11.27
N MET A 115 4.80 -2.36 -10.44
CA MET A 115 5.60 -2.57 -9.22
C MET A 115 7.06 -2.93 -9.55
N ASP A 116 7.25 -3.82 -10.54
CA ASP A 116 8.58 -4.20 -11.02
C ASP A 116 9.29 -3.01 -11.67
N PHE A 117 8.54 -2.20 -12.42
CA PHE A 117 9.08 -1.00 -13.06
C PHE A 117 9.54 0.04 -12.04
N LEU A 118 8.77 0.29 -10.99
CA LEU A 118 9.17 1.19 -9.89
C LEU A 118 10.48 0.72 -9.23
N SER A 119 10.62 -0.59 -9.03
CA SER A 119 11.85 -1.18 -8.50
C SER A 119 13.03 -1.01 -9.47
N TYR A 120 12.81 -1.23 -10.77
CA TYR A 120 13.82 -0.98 -11.80
C TYR A 120 14.26 0.49 -11.84
N VAL A 121 13.31 1.42 -11.79
CA VAL A 121 13.61 2.87 -11.76
C VAL A 121 14.40 3.26 -10.52
N ALA A 122 14.09 2.68 -9.36
CA ALA A 122 14.87 2.89 -8.15
C ALA A 122 16.33 2.44 -8.35
N GLU A 123 16.56 1.24 -8.85
CA GLU A 123 17.91 0.71 -9.11
C GLU A 123 18.69 1.56 -10.12
N VAL A 124 18.07 1.95 -11.23
CA VAL A 124 18.72 2.81 -12.25
C VAL A 124 19.05 4.19 -11.66
N SER A 125 18.12 4.78 -10.90
CA SER A 125 18.32 6.11 -10.31
C SER A 125 19.46 6.16 -9.31
N ARG A 126 19.76 5.05 -8.63
CA ARG A 126 20.86 4.93 -7.69
C ARG A 126 22.23 5.07 -8.38
N GLY A 127 22.36 4.59 -9.61
CA GLY A 127 23.59 4.68 -10.40
C GLY A 127 23.93 6.09 -10.89
N TRP A 128 23.02 7.06 -10.81
CA TRP A 128 23.26 8.43 -11.25
C TRP A 128 23.98 9.30 -10.22
N ASP A 129 23.94 8.90 -8.95
CA ASP A 129 24.65 9.55 -7.86
C ASP A 129 26.10 9.04 -7.71
N GLU A 130 26.45 7.94 -8.39
CA GLU A 130 27.85 7.51 -8.50
C GLU A 130 28.62 8.52 -9.38
N PRO A 131 29.69 9.15 -8.87
CA PRO A 131 30.58 9.89 -9.74
C PRO A 131 31.10 8.90 -10.78
N ASN A 132 30.95 9.20 -12.06
CA ASN A 132 31.70 8.59 -13.15
C ASN A 132 33.21 8.87 -12.94
N ALA A 133 33.81 8.26 -11.91
CA ALA A 133 35.21 8.41 -11.53
C ALA A 133 36.13 7.57 -12.43
N ARG A 134 35.68 7.18 -13.63
CA ARG A 134 36.43 6.31 -14.54
C ARG A 134 36.80 6.93 -15.88
N GLU A 135 36.46 8.19 -16.18
CA GLU A 135 36.90 8.83 -17.43
C GLU A 135 37.48 10.27 -17.28
N VAL A 136 38.16 10.56 -16.18
CA VAL A 136 39.15 11.67 -16.14
C VAL A 136 40.53 11.04 -16.00
N GLY A 137 41.00 10.42 -17.07
CA GLY A 137 42.26 9.69 -17.05
C GLY A 137 42.77 9.23 -18.41
N ARG A 138 42.50 9.97 -19.50
CA ARG A 138 43.26 9.80 -20.75
C ARG A 138 43.19 11.01 -21.68
N MET A 139 43.49 12.20 -21.16
CA MET A 139 44.07 13.26 -21.98
C MET A 139 45.58 13.24 -21.69
N ASN A 140 46.29 12.38 -22.43
CA ASN A 140 47.73 12.44 -22.49
C ASN A 140 48.08 12.90 -23.91
N SER A 141 48.46 14.17 -23.97
CA SER A 141 49.38 14.88 -24.88
C SER A 141 49.48 14.51 -26.36
#